data_AF-A0A1G8ZAY3-F1
#
_entry.id   AF-A0A1G8ZAY3-F1
#
_cell.length_a   1.000
_cell.length_b   1.000
_cell.length_c   1.000
_cell.angle_alpha   90.00
_cell.angle_beta   90.00
_cell.angle_gamma   90.00
#
_symmetry.space_group_name_H-M   'P 1'
#
loop_
_entity.id
_entity.type
_entity.pdbx_description
1 polymer ?
#
loop_
_entity_poly.entity_id
_entity_poly.type
_entity_poly.pdbx_seq_one_letter_code
_entity_poly.pdbx_strand_id
1 'polypeptide(L)'
;MPTPKQMETMAAVVAGNAPQKPGLAPDADLPAEYWQALLNDPRAEARSAPSGGALRLSQIPKHILRVGCRRCARIVEIQKVDAIRLYGRDALWKDVGRRLLDNTCTQRTGRHEEDGCWPAFE
;
A
#
# COMPACT_ATOMS: atom_id res chain seq x y z
N MET A 1 -39.07 -41.24 -1.79
CA MET A 1 -37.63 -41.03 -2.11
C MET A 1 -37.45 -41.29 -3.60
N PRO A 2 -36.79 -40.40 -4.36
CA PRO A 2 -36.51 -40.65 -5.77
C PRO A 2 -35.62 -41.88 -5.91
N THR A 3 -35.81 -42.60 -7.01
CA THR A 3 -34.99 -43.79 -7.32
C THR A 3 -33.59 -43.37 -7.80
N PRO A 4 -32.57 -44.24 -7.68
CA PRO A 4 -31.21 -43.93 -8.14
C PRO A 4 -31.13 -43.43 -9.59
N LYS A 5 -31.92 -44.04 -10.49
CA LYS A 5 -32.02 -43.59 -11.89
C LYS A 5 -32.61 -42.19 -12.06
N GLN A 6 -33.55 -41.80 -11.19
CA GLN A 6 -34.11 -40.44 -11.21
C GLN A 6 -33.08 -39.43 -10.71
N MET A 7 -32.24 -39.80 -9.74
CA MET A 7 -31.15 -38.94 -9.27
C MET A 7 -30.07 -38.74 -10.35
N GLU A 8 -29.70 -39.79 -11.10
CA GLU A 8 -28.76 -39.69 -12.23
C GLU A 8 -29.29 -38.79 -13.35
N THR A 9 -30.58 -38.92 -13.67
CA THR A 9 -31.23 -38.10 -14.71
C THR A 9 -31.27 -36.62 -14.29
N MET A 10 -31.59 -36.33 -13.03
CA MET A 10 -31.56 -34.97 -12.49
C MET A 10 -30.14 -34.39 -12.50
N ALA A 11 -29.12 -35.19 -12.18
CA ALA A 11 -27.72 -34.77 -12.22
C ALA A 11 -27.28 -34.43 -13.65
N ALA A 12 -27.67 -35.22 -14.65
CA ALA A 12 -27.36 -34.97 -16.06
C ALA A 12 -27.98 -33.66 -16.58
N VAL A 13 -29.21 -33.35 -16.18
CA VAL A 13 -29.91 -32.11 -16.57
C VAL A 13 -29.26 -30.87 -15.92
N VAL A 14 -28.77 -30.99 -14.69
CA VAL A 14 -28.10 -29.88 -14.00
C VAL A 14 -26.69 -29.63 -14.57
N ALA A 15 -25.97 -30.68 -14.96
CA ALA A 15 -24.63 -30.55 -15.52
C ALA A 15 -24.60 -29.90 -16.91
N GLY A 16 -25.66 -30.06 -17.71
CA GLY A 16 -25.72 -29.51 -19.08
C GLY A 16 -26.06 -28.02 -19.19
N ASN A 17 -26.58 -27.40 -18.13
CA ASN A 17 -27.17 -26.04 -18.19
C ASN A 17 -26.38 -24.96 -17.45
N ALA A 18 -25.22 -25.28 -16.87
CA ALA A 18 -24.36 -24.26 -16.28
C ALA A 18 -23.32 -23.80 -17.30
N PRO A 19 -23.38 -22.55 -17.81
CA PRO A 19 -22.24 -22.00 -18.54
C PRO A 19 -21.06 -21.95 -17.56
N GLN A 20 -20.11 -22.87 -17.74
CA GLN A 20 -18.80 -22.79 -17.10
C GLN A 20 -18.12 -21.54 -17.65
N LYS A 21 -18.26 -20.41 -16.96
CA LYS A 21 -17.32 -19.31 -17.15
C LYS A 21 -15.94 -19.88 -16.82
N PRO A 22 -14.99 -19.92 -17.76
CA PRO A 22 -13.64 -20.36 -17.44
C PRO A 22 -13.11 -19.50 -16.30
N GLY A 23 -12.76 -20.13 -15.18
CA GLY A 23 -12.04 -19.43 -14.13
C GLY A 23 -10.75 -18.88 -14.74
N LEU A 24 -10.46 -17.60 -14.47
CA LEU A 24 -9.21 -16.98 -14.90
C LEU A 24 -8.05 -17.80 -14.33
N ALA A 25 -7.18 -18.31 -15.21
CA ALA A 25 -5.95 -18.96 -14.78
C ALA A 25 -5.08 -17.95 -14.01
N PRO A 26 -4.19 -18.39 -13.08
CA PRO A 26 -3.38 -17.50 -12.26
C PRO A 26 -2.53 -16.49 -13.04
N ASP A 27 -2.23 -16.80 -14.30
CA ASP A 27 -1.42 -16.05 -15.26
C ASP A 27 -2.23 -15.46 -16.43
N ALA A 28 -3.55 -15.67 -16.46
CA ALA A 28 -4.40 -15.10 -17.49
C ALA A 28 -4.61 -13.59 -17.27
N ASP A 29 -4.57 -12.83 -18.36
CA ASP A 29 -4.91 -11.42 -18.33
C ASP A 29 -6.31 -11.21 -17.74
N LEU A 30 -6.41 -10.24 -16.82
CA LEU A 30 -7.67 -9.91 -16.19
C LEU A 30 -8.61 -9.25 -17.21
N PRO A 31 -9.91 -9.55 -17.18
CA PRO A 31 -10.88 -9.00 -18.12
C PRO A 31 -10.90 -7.46 -18.07
N ALA A 32 -11.22 -6.82 -19.19
CA ALA A 32 -11.30 -5.36 -19.26
C ALA A 32 -12.28 -4.78 -18.24
N GLU A 33 -13.36 -5.52 -17.94
CA GLU A 33 -14.38 -5.16 -16.96
C GLU A 33 -13.82 -5.09 -15.53
N TYR A 34 -12.83 -5.92 -15.21
CA TYR A 34 -12.14 -5.88 -13.91
C TYR A 34 -11.34 -4.58 -13.76
N TRP A 35 -10.59 -4.20 -14.80
CA TRP A 35 -9.84 -2.94 -14.81
C TRP A 35 -10.75 -1.73 -14.72
N GLN A 36 -11.86 -1.74 -15.47
CA GLN A 36 -12.85 -0.67 -15.41
C GLN A 36 -13.48 -0.57 -14.02
N ALA A 37 -13.80 -1.69 -13.37
CA ALA A 37 -14.34 -1.68 -12.01
C ALA A 37 -13.36 -1.04 -11.00
N LEU A 38 -12.06 -1.28 -11.14
CA LEU A 38 -11.04 -0.64 -10.31
C LEU A 38 -10.91 0.86 -10.59
N LEU A 39 -10.89 1.27 -11.86
CA LEU A 39 -10.79 2.68 -12.23
C LEU A 39 -12.03 3.47 -11.83
N ASN A 40 -13.20 2.84 -11.85
CA ASN A 40 -14.46 3.44 -11.45
C ASN A 40 -14.70 3.42 -9.93
N ASP A 41 -13.82 2.77 -9.14
CA ASP A 41 -13.95 2.79 -7.68
C ASP A 41 -13.71 4.23 -7.18
N PRO A 42 -14.65 4.85 -6.46
CA PRO A 42 -14.46 6.19 -5.89
C PRO A 42 -13.24 6.29 -4.96
N ARG A 43 -12.78 5.17 -4.40
CA ARG A 43 -11.55 5.08 -3.61
C ARG A 43 -10.29 5.13 -4.47
N ALA A 44 -10.36 4.83 -5.76
CA ALA A 44 -9.24 5.02 -6.68
C ALA A 44 -8.91 6.51 -6.85
N GLU A 45 -9.92 7.38 -6.78
CA GLU A 45 -9.72 8.85 -6.75
C GLU A 45 -9.30 9.38 -5.37
N ALA A 46 -9.39 8.57 -4.31
CA ALA A 46 -8.91 8.97 -3.00
C ALA A 46 -7.39 9.11 -3.08
N ARG A 47 -6.94 10.33 -3.42
CA ARG A 47 -5.58 10.78 -3.19
C ARG A 47 -5.24 10.34 -1.78
N SER A 48 -4.32 9.39 -1.66
CA SER A 48 -3.78 9.04 -0.35
C SER A 48 -3.46 10.35 0.33
N ALA A 49 -4.04 10.59 1.52
CA ALA A 49 -3.82 11.80 2.29
C ALA A 49 -2.35 12.17 2.15
N PRO A 50 -2.01 13.44 1.80
CA PRO A 50 -0.66 13.81 1.38
C PRO A 50 0.30 13.11 2.31
N SER A 51 1.06 12.14 1.75
CA SER A 51 1.90 11.24 2.54
C SER A 51 2.61 12.11 3.57
N GLY A 52 2.44 11.89 4.88
CA GLY A 52 2.73 12.91 5.90
C GLY A 52 4.09 13.62 5.74
N GLY A 53 5.05 12.98 5.07
CA GLY A 53 6.30 13.57 4.60
C GLY A 53 6.19 14.84 3.70
N ALA A 54 5.10 15.08 2.98
CA ALA A 54 4.96 16.27 2.13
C ALA A 54 4.61 17.55 2.91
N LEU A 55 4.23 17.42 4.19
CA LEU A 55 3.91 18.55 5.06
C LEU A 55 5.19 19.23 5.55
N ARG A 56 5.12 20.56 5.72
CA ARG A 56 6.13 21.30 6.47
C ARG A 56 6.04 20.95 7.95
N LEU A 57 7.15 20.98 8.67
CA LEU A 57 7.17 20.72 10.11
C LEU A 57 6.18 21.60 10.89
N SER A 58 6.02 22.87 10.50
CA SER A 58 5.05 23.80 11.11
C SER A 58 3.58 23.40 10.92
N GLN A 59 3.27 22.65 9.86
CA GLN A 59 1.90 22.26 9.49
C GLN A 59 1.47 20.93 10.11
N ILE A 60 2.42 20.15 10.65
CA ILE A 60 2.11 18.85 11.23
C ILE A 60 1.49 19.05 12.61
N PRO A 61 0.26 18.55 12.86
CA PRO A 61 -0.39 18.72 14.16
C PRO A 61 0.27 17.88 15.26
N LYS A 62 0.88 16.74 14.91
CA LYS A 62 1.52 15.82 15.84
C LYS A 62 2.72 16.44 16.56
N HIS A 63 2.91 16.10 17.84
CA HIS A 63 4.04 16.56 18.64
C HIS A 63 5.27 15.65 18.53
N ILE A 64 5.06 14.37 18.24
CA ILE A 64 6.11 13.39 17.98
C ILE A 64 5.97 12.97 16.53
N LEU A 65 7.09 13.01 15.81
CA LEU A 65 7.16 12.61 14.41
C LEU A 65 7.97 11.32 14.32
N ARG A 66 7.46 10.37 13.53
CA ARG A 66 8.08 9.05 13.37
C ARG A 66 8.33 8.75 11.92
N VAL A 67 9.54 8.26 11.64
CA VAL A 67 9.92 7.75 10.33
C VAL A 67 10.50 6.36 10.49
N GLY A 68 9.92 5.40 9.77
CA GLY A 68 10.37 4.01 9.71
C GLY A 68 11.07 3.72 8.39
N CYS A 69 12.07 2.82 8.41
CA CYS A 69 12.61 2.21 7.21
C CYS A 69 11.88 0.90 6.94
N ARG A 70 11.18 0.76 5.81
CA ARG A 70 10.51 -0.51 5.46
C ARG A 70 11.47 -1.67 5.16
N ARG A 71 12.73 -1.37 4.83
CA ARG A 71 13.76 -2.37 4.50
C ARG A 71 14.34 -3.05 5.75
N CYS A 72 14.77 -2.27 6.73
CA CYS A 72 15.44 -2.80 7.94
C CYS A 72 14.59 -2.64 9.22
N ALA A 73 13.34 -2.21 9.07
CA ALA A 73 12.39 -1.93 10.17
C ALA A 73 12.88 -0.90 11.21
N ARG A 74 13.94 -0.12 10.91
CA ARG A 74 14.43 0.91 11.83
C ARG A 74 13.43 2.05 11.95
N ILE A 75 13.02 2.37 13.17
CA ILE A 75 12.15 3.51 13.47
C ILE A 75 12.98 4.59 14.16
N VAL A 76 12.82 5.84 13.72
CA VAL A 76 13.38 7.03 14.35
C VAL A 76 12.24 7.94 14.76
N GLU A 77 12.28 8.37 16.01
CA GLU A 77 11.33 9.31 16.58
C GLU A 77 12.04 10.63 16.90
N ILE A 78 11.36 11.75 16.67
CA ILE A 78 11.85 13.07 17.04
C ILE A 78 10.68 13.93 17.51
N GLN A 79 10.89 14.74 18.55
CA GLN A 79 9.89 15.74 18.92
C GLN A 79 9.83 16.81 17.83
N LYS A 80 8.61 17.24 17.45
CA LYS A 80 8.41 18.29 16.45
C LYS A 80 9.18 19.56 16.79
N VAL A 81 9.26 19.92 18.08
CA VAL A 81 10.01 21.10 18.54
C VAL A 81 11.51 20.99 18.26
N ASP A 82 12.08 19.80 18.44
CA ASP A 82 13.50 19.56 18.17
C ASP A 82 13.76 19.47 16.67
N ALA A 83 12.86 18.83 15.91
CA ALA A 83 12.92 18.82 14.45
C ALA A 83 12.88 20.26 13.90
N ILE A 84 12.01 21.12 14.43
CA ILE A 84 11.92 22.53 14.03
C ILE A 84 13.21 23.29 14.38
N ARG A 85 13.81 23.03 15.56
CA ARG A 85 15.07 23.66 15.98
C ARG A 85 16.25 23.25 15.09
N LEU A 86 16.31 21.98 14.70
CA LEU A 86 17.42 21.42 13.93
C LEU A 86 17.32 21.69 12.42
N TYR A 87 16.11 21.64 11.86
CA TYR A 87 15.89 21.67 10.41
C TYR A 87 15.12 22.91 9.92
N GLY A 88 14.51 23.68 10.83
CA GLY A 88 13.70 24.86 10.50
C GLY A 88 12.21 24.55 10.32
N ARG A 89 11.36 25.54 10.58
CA ARG A 89 9.88 25.40 10.55
C ARG A 89 9.32 25.00 9.19
N ASP A 90 9.95 25.45 8.12
CA ASP A 90 9.49 25.24 6.74
C ASP A 90 10.08 24.00 6.07
N ALA A 91 10.93 23.23 6.78
CA ALA A 91 11.47 21.99 6.27
C ALA A 91 10.35 20.96 6.02
N LEU A 92 10.45 20.24 4.91
CA LEU A 92 9.52 19.16 4.59
C LEU A 92 9.85 17.93 5.43
N TRP A 93 8.83 17.29 6.00
CA TRP A 93 9.02 16.12 6.84
C TRP A 93 9.68 14.95 6.10
N LYS A 94 9.49 14.83 4.78
CA LYS A 94 10.14 13.82 3.94
C LYS A 94 11.66 13.98 3.91
N ASP A 95 12.13 15.22 3.84
CA ASP A 95 13.56 15.52 3.73
C ASP A 95 14.24 15.32 5.08
N VAL A 96 13.56 15.73 6.17
CA VAL A 96 14.01 15.48 7.54
C VAL A 96 14.05 13.98 7.83
N GLY A 97 12.98 13.25 7.53
CA GLY A 97 12.92 11.82 7.79
C GLY A 97 13.93 11.03 6.96
N ARG A 98 14.22 11.45 5.71
CA ARG A 98 15.32 10.87 4.92
C ARG A 98 16.66 11.05 5.63
N ARG A 99 17.00 12.27 6.04
CA ARG A 99 18.27 12.56 6.76
C ARG A 99 18.38 11.79 8.09
N LEU A 100 17.28 11.65 8.83
CA LEU A 100 17.25 10.87 10.07
C LEU A 100 17.55 9.40 9.82
N LEU A 101 17.00 8.82 8.74
CA LEU A 101 17.27 7.45 8.34
C LEU A 101 18.70 7.29 7.81
N ASP A 102 19.22 8.24 7.02
CA ASP A 102 20.59 8.20 6.49
C ASP A 102 21.64 8.02 7.61
N ASN A 103 21.41 8.66 8.76
CA ASN A 103 22.31 8.62 9.92
C ASN A 103 22.15 7.40 10.83
N THR A 104 21.05 6.64 10.71
CA THR A 104 20.69 5.62 11.70
C THR A 104 20.34 4.26 11.10
N CYS A 105 20.20 4.17 9.78
CA CYS A 105 19.85 2.95 9.08
C CYS A 105 21.09 2.06 8.89
N THR A 106 20.96 0.76 9.21
CA THR A 106 22.00 -0.26 8.97
C THR A 106 22.29 -0.46 7.47
N GLN A 107 21.29 -0.20 6.62
CA GLN A 107 21.39 -0.25 5.17
C GLN A 107 21.46 1.19 4.67
N ARG A 108 22.69 1.69 4.46
CA ARG A 108 22.93 3.06 3.99
C ARG A 108 22.06 3.36 2.76
N THR A 109 21.51 4.56 2.74
CA THR A 109 20.53 5.02 1.77
C THR A 109 21.11 5.16 0.36
N GLY A 110 21.17 4.04 -0.36
CA GLY A 110 21.26 4.03 -1.83
C GLY A 110 20.00 4.61 -2.48
N ARG A 111 20.01 4.70 -3.81
CA ARG A 111 18.78 4.97 -4.58
C ARG A 111 17.74 3.87 -4.31
N HIS A 112 16.46 4.15 -4.56
CA HIS A 112 15.40 3.15 -4.41
C HIS A 112 15.66 1.88 -5.25
N GLU A 113 16.27 2.06 -6.41
CA GLU A 113 16.67 1.01 -7.36
C GLU A 113 17.90 0.22 -6.89
N GLU A 114 18.73 0.82 -6.05
CA GLU A 114 19.95 0.24 -5.48
C GLU A 114 19.70 -0.29 -4.08
N ASP A 115 18.50 -0.78 -3.80
CA ASP A 115 18.24 -1.40 -2.51
C ASP A 115 18.36 -0.41 -1.32
N GLY A 116 18.09 0.87 -1.56
CA GLY A 116 18.12 1.91 -0.52
C GLY A 116 17.05 1.76 0.56
N CYS A 117 17.16 2.53 1.64
CA CYS A 117 16.12 2.56 2.67
C CYS A 117 14.83 3.22 2.14
N TRP A 118 13.68 2.65 2.52
CA TRP A 118 12.35 3.05 2.07
C TRP A 118 11.59 3.73 3.22
N PRO A 119 11.49 5.06 3.24
CA PRO A 119 10.86 5.78 4.34
C PRO A 119 9.35 5.56 4.40
N ALA A 120 8.85 5.26 5.59
CA ALA A 120 7.44 5.27 5.95
C ALA A 120 7.23 6.37 7.00
N PHE A 121 6.31 7.29 6.72
CA PHE A 121 6.01 8.41 7.61
C PHE A 121 4.72 8.13 8.35
N GLU A 122 4.75 8.22 9.68
CA GLU A 122 3.56 8.16 10.52
C GLU A 122 3.15 9.54 11.01
#